data_AF-X1SEG8-F1
#
_entry.id   AF-X1SEG8-F1
#
_cell.length_a   1.000
_cell.length_b   1.000
_cell.length_c   1.000
_cell.angle_alpha   90.00
_cell.angle_beta   90.00
_cell.angle_gamma   90.00
#
_symmetry.space_group_name_H-M   'P 1'
#
loop_
_entity.id
_entity.type
_entity.pdbx_description
1 polymer ?
#
loop_
_entity_poly.entity_id
_entity_poly.type
_entity_poly.pdbx_seq_one_letter_code
_entity_poly.pdbx_strand_id
1 'polypeptide(L)'
;MAPGSALAAWADSFELEKGAISEPIRDDTLVTTGGYWLLEVLDREDNKQISDDDRDLLKAKALDEWVLSLWYDPGNEVSSYLTDEMREWAIEKAIEG
;
A
#
# COMPACT_ATOMS: atom_id res chain seq x y z
N MET A 1 -16.16 -3.62 -0.69
CA MET A 1 -15.62 -4.08 -1.99
C MET A 1 -14.68 -2.98 -2.43
N ALA A 2 -13.37 -3.11 -2.16
CA ALA A 2 -12.41 -2.10 -2.57
C ALA A 2 -12.36 -2.12 -4.12
N PRO A 3 -12.40 -0.96 -4.80
CA PRO A 3 -12.19 -0.92 -6.23
C PRO A 3 -10.82 -1.57 -6.50
N GLY A 4 -10.82 -2.62 -7.33
CA GLY A 4 -9.57 -3.27 -7.75
C GLY A 4 -8.70 -2.18 -8.37
N SER A 5 -7.46 -2.05 -7.93
CA SER A 5 -6.58 -1.05 -8.53
C SER A 5 -6.26 -1.46 -9.97
N ALA A 6 -6.02 -0.49 -10.85
CA ALA A 6 -5.61 -0.77 -12.23
C ALA A 6 -4.36 -1.67 -12.25
N LEU A 7 -3.50 -1.53 -11.24
CA LEU A 7 -2.32 -2.36 -11.02
C LEU A 7 -2.63 -3.86 -10.87
N ALA A 8 -3.77 -4.22 -10.25
CA ALA A 8 -4.18 -5.63 -10.12
C ALA A 8 -4.57 -6.22 -11.48
N ALA A 9 -5.25 -5.45 -12.33
CA ALA A 9 -5.60 -5.85 -13.69
C ALA A 9 -4.36 -5.96 -14.62
N TRP A 10 -3.24 -5.35 -14.23
CA TRP A 10 -1.98 -5.36 -14.99
C TRP A 10 -1.04 -6.49 -14.57
N ALA A 11 -1.38 -7.27 -13.54
CA ALA A 11 -0.52 -8.33 -13.01
C ALA A 11 -0.13 -9.36 -14.08
N ASP A 12 -1.07 -9.75 -14.94
CA ASP A 12 -0.84 -10.73 -16.00
C ASP A 12 0.12 -10.21 -17.09
N SER A 13 0.29 -8.88 -17.20
CA SER A 13 1.23 -8.29 -18.16
C SER A 13 2.70 -8.52 -17.78
N PHE A 14 2.99 -8.80 -16.51
CA PHE A 14 4.36 -9.10 -16.07
C PHE A 14 4.86 -10.48 -16.54
N GLU A 15 3.94 -11.37 -16.94
CA GLU A 15 4.27 -12.69 -17.52
C GLU A 15 4.50 -12.63 -19.03
N LEU A 16 4.27 -11.48 -19.67
CA LEU A 16 4.47 -11.34 -21.11
C LEU A 16 5.95 -11.37 -21.49
N GLU A 17 6.24 -11.98 -22.64
CA GLU A 17 7.56 -11.93 -23.26
C GLU A 17 7.84 -10.55 -23.86
N LYS A 18 9.11 -10.20 -23.99
CA LYS A 18 9.53 -8.95 -24.66
C LYS A 18 9.01 -8.90 -26.09
N GLY A 19 8.39 -7.79 -26.46
CA GLY A 19 7.75 -7.56 -27.76
C GLY A 19 6.35 -8.19 -27.90
N ALA A 20 5.85 -8.88 -26.87
CA ALA A 20 4.46 -9.34 -26.85
C ALA A 20 3.53 -8.17 -26.50
N ILE A 21 2.35 -8.20 -27.11
CA ILE A 21 1.23 -7.29 -26.81
C ILE A 21 0.24 -8.04 -25.92
N SER A 22 -0.26 -7.39 -24.88
CA SER A 22 -1.25 -7.95 -23.97
C SER A 22 -2.59 -8.17 -24.66
N GLU A 23 -3.43 -9.03 -24.09
CA GLU A 23 -4.87 -8.95 -24.34
C GLU A 23 -5.42 -7.61 -23.83
N PRO A 24 -6.57 -7.11 -24.34
CA PRO A 24 -7.16 -5.86 -23.88
C PRO A 24 -7.53 -5.91 -22.39
N ILE A 25 -6.96 -5.00 -21.59
CA ILE A 25 -7.20 -4.92 -20.16
C ILE A 25 -8.25 -3.84 -19.87
N ARG A 26 -9.39 -4.23 -19.32
CA ARG A 26 -10.44 -3.29 -18.94
C ARG A 26 -10.07 -2.55 -17.66
N ASP A 27 -10.09 -1.22 -17.71
CA ASP A 27 -9.97 -0.39 -16.51
C ASP A 27 -11.35 -0.13 -15.90
N ASP A 28 -11.53 -0.58 -14.66
CA ASP A 28 -12.73 -0.37 -13.85
C ASP A 28 -12.53 0.63 -12.70
N THR A 29 -11.36 1.29 -12.65
CA THR A 29 -10.97 2.14 -11.52
C THR A 29 -11.41 3.59 -11.64
N LEU A 30 -11.63 4.06 -12.87
CA LEU A 30 -12.12 5.40 -13.15
C LEU A 30 -13.59 5.36 -13.60
N VAL A 31 -14.38 6.29 -13.07
CA VAL A 31 -15.79 6.53 -13.44
C VAL A 31 -15.86 7.26 -14.80
N THR A 32 -15.14 6.74 -15.80
CA THR A 32 -15.30 7.12 -17.20
C THR A 32 -16.04 5.98 -17.90
N THR A 33 -16.50 6.20 -19.14
CA THR A 33 -17.35 5.26 -19.92
C THR A 33 -16.60 3.98 -20.37
N GLY A 34 -15.67 3.48 -19.55
CA GLY A 34 -14.79 2.36 -19.85
C GLY A 34 -13.65 2.75 -20.78
N GLY A 35 -12.45 2.28 -20.46
CA GLY A 35 -11.28 2.28 -21.34
C GLY A 35 -10.66 0.89 -21.36
N TYR A 36 -10.13 0.48 -22.51
CA TYR A 36 -9.30 -0.72 -22.61
C TYR A 36 -7.85 -0.28 -22.80
N TRP A 37 -6.96 -0.87 -22.03
CA TRP A 37 -5.52 -0.72 -22.17
C TRP A 37 -4.96 -1.87 -23.01
N LEU A 38 -3.96 -1.56 -23.83
CA LEU A 38 -3.10 -2.51 -24.53
C LEU A 38 -1.67 -2.18 -24.14
N LEU A 39 -0.92 -3.18 -23.68
CA LEU A 39 0.44 -3.02 -23.20
C LEU A 39 1.41 -3.78 -24.11
N GLU A 40 2.56 -3.19 -24.43
CA GLU A 40 3.66 -3.85 -25.13
C GLU A 40 4.89 -3.88 -24.21
N VAL A 41 5.48 -5.05 -24.01
CA VAL A 41 6.70 -5.18 -23.18
C VAL A 41 7.91 -4.76 -23.99
N LEU A 42 8.45 -3.57 -23.72
CA LEU A 42 9.62 -3.06 -24.41
C LEU A 42 10.92 -3.69 -23.93
N ASP A 43 11.01 -4.00 -22.64
CA ASP A 43 12.18 -4.63 -22.06
C ASP A 43 11.85 -5.36 -20.76
N ARG A 44 12.72 -6.30 -20.38
CA ARG A 44 12.57 -7.11 -19.17
C ARG A 44 13.93 -7.40 -18.56
N GLU A 45 14.03 -7.23 -17.24
CA GLU A 45 15.25 -7.49 -16.48
C GLU A 45 14.97 -8.53 -15.38
N ASP A 46 15.13 -9.81 -15.71
CA ASP A 46 14.79 -10.92 -14.81
C ASP A 46 15.66 -11.01 -13.55
N ASN A 47 16.87 -10.45 -13.61
CA ASN A 47 17.87 -10.56 -12.55
C ASN A 47 18.25 -9.19 -11.97
N LYS A 48 17.29 -8.25 -12.00
CA LYS A 48 17.50 -6.93 -11.42
C LYS A 48 17.82 -7.09 -9.94
N GLN A 49 18.99 -6.63 -9.53
CA GLN A 49 19.33 -6.59 -8.11
C GLN A 49 18.43 -5.59 -7.40
N ILE A 50 17.96 -5.97 -6.22
CA ILE A 50 17.20 -5.06 -5.36
C ILE A 50 18.13 -3.91 -4.97
N SER A 51 17.77 -2.70 -5.40
CA SER A 51 18.49 -1.48 -5.03
C SER A 51 18.25 -1.11 -3.57
N ASP A 52 18.98 -0.14 -3.05
CA ASP A 52 18.76 0.30 -1.68
C ASP A 52 17.44 1.07 -1.53
N ASP A 53 17.03 1.82 -2.56
CA ASP A 53 15.71 2.47 -2.61
C ASP A 53 14.57 1.44 -2.61
N ASP A 54 14.70 0.36 -3.40
CA ASP A 54 13.71 -0.74 -3.41
C ASP A 54 13.67 -1.44 -2.04
N ARG A 55 14.83 -1.63 -1.40
CA ARG A 55 14.90 -2.19 -0.04
C ARG A 55 14.16 -1.30 0.95
N ASP A 56 14.37 0.00 0.90
CA ASP A 56 13.75 0.94 1.83
C ASP A 56 12.24 1.02 1.62
N LEU A 57 11.76 0.96 0.37
CA LEU A 57 10.35 0.81 0.05
C LEU A 57 9.75 -0.47 0.65
N LEU A 58 10.42 -1.61 0.48
CA LEU A 58 9.96 -2.90 1.00
C LEU A 58 9.92 -2.93 2.53
N LYS A 59 10.91 -2.32 3.22
CA LYS A 59 10.90 -2.16 4.68
C LYS A 59 9.73 -1.30 5.13
N ALA A 60 9.48 -0.18 4.47
CA ALA A 60 8.38 0.71 4.81
C ALA A 60 7.03 -0.01 4.64
N LYS A 61 6.86 -0.75 3.55
CA LYS A 61 5.65 -1.58 3.31
C LYS A 61 5.47 -2.64 4.39
N ALA A 62 6.51 -3.40 4.73
CA ALA A 62 6.43 -4.43 5.76
C ALA A 62 6.10 -3.83 7.15
N LEU A 63 6.64 -2.65 7.46
CA LEU A 63 6.30 -1.92 8.68
C LEU A 63 4.84 -1.48 8.69
N ASP A 64 4.34 -0.93 7.59
CA ASP A 64 2.94 -0.50 7.46
C ASP A 64 1.98 -1.68 7.63
N GLU A 65 2.24 -2.79 6.93
CA GLU A 65 1.45 -4.03 7.06
C GLU A 65 1.44 -4.55 8.50
N TRP A 66 2.60 -4.54 9.18
CA TRP A 66 2.69 -4.91 10.58
C TRP A 66 1.89 -3.97 11.48
N VAL A 67 2.02 -2.65 11.31
CA VAL A 67 1.24 -1.67 12.08
C VAL A 67 -0.26 -1.91 11.86
N LEU A 68 -0.72 -1.98 10.62
CA LEU A 68 -2.14 -2.22 10.32
C LEU A 68 -2.63 -3.54 10.92
N SER A 69 -1.81 -4.59 10.93
CA SER A 69 -2.16 -5.85 11.59
C SER A 69 -2.45 -5.66 13.08
N LEU A 70 -1.74 -4.74 13.75
CA LEU A 70 -1.98 -4.45 15.16
C LEU A 70 -3.31 -3.70 15.38
N TRP A 71 -3.62 -2.74 14.52
CA TRP A 71 -4.84 -1.92 14.62
C TRP A 71 -6.11 -2.70 14.29
N TYR A 72 -6.04 -3.65 13.36
CA TYR A 72 -7.20 -4.41 12.91
C TYR A 72 -7.35 -5.79 13.56
N ASP A 73 -6.40 -6.21 14.39
CA ASP A 73 -6.55 -7.42 15.19
C ASP A 73 -7.54 -7.16 16.34
N PRO A 74 -8.72 -7.81 16.35
CA PRO A 74 -9.71 -7.62 17.41
C PRO A 74 -9.22 -8.12 18.78
N GLY A 75 -8.13 -8.90 18.83
CA GLY A 75 -7.46 -9.31 20.07
C GLY A 75 -6.52 -8.25 20.66
N ASN A 76 -6.17 -7.20 19.91
CA ASN A 76 -5.35 -6.10 20.39
C ASN A 76 -6.21 -5.04 21.07
N GLU A 77 -6.43 -5.22 22.38
CA GLU A 77 -7.07 -4.21 23.20
C GLU A 77 -6.07 -3.13 23.63
N VAL A 78 -6.17 -1.94 23.04
CA VAL A 78 -5.44 -0.76 23.52
C VAL A 78 -6.15 -0.22 24.76
N SER A 79 -5.66 -0.60 25.94
CA SER A 79 -6.15 -0.08 27.22
C SER A 79 -5.40 1.20 27.61
N SER A 80 -6.12 2.32 27.68
CA SER A 80 -5.60 3.57 28.24
C SER A 80 -5.92 3.66 29.72
N TYR A 81 -4.90 3.69 30.56
CA TYR A 81 -5.03 3.92 32.00
C TYR A 81 -5.00 5.41 32.37
N LEU A 82 -4.90 6.30 31.37
CA LEU A 82 -4.90 7.74 31.59
C LEU A 82 -6.33 8.25 31.76
N THR A 83 -6.68 8.56 33.00
CA THR A 83 -7.91 9.30 33.31
C THR A 83 -7.84 10.72 32.77
N ASP A 84 -8.99 11.37 32.63
CA ASP A 84 -9.05 12.76 32.18
C ASP A 84 -8.36 13.70 33.18
N GLU A 85 -8.45 13.42 34.48
CA GLU A 85 -7.75 14.14 35.55
C GLU A 85 -6.22 14.07 35.40
N MET A 86 -5.67 12.89 35.09
CA MET A 86 -4.23 12.72 34.85
C MET A 86 -3.77 13.48 33.60
N ARG A 87 -4.63 13.60 32.58
CA ARG A 87 -4.35 14.37 31.36
C ARG A 87 -4.40 15.88 31.63
N GLU A 88 -5.41 16.35 32.35
CA GLU A 88 -5.53 17.77 32.73
C GLU A 88 -4.35 18.21 33.61
N TRP A 89 -3.97 17.40 34.60
CA TRP A 89 -2.82 17.68 35.46
C TRP A 89 -1.51 17.81 34.66
N ALA A 90 -1.30 16.92 33.67
CA ALA A 90 -0.09 16.96 32.84
C ALA A 90 -0.04 18.21 31.94
N ILE A 91 -1.18 18.64 31.40
CA ILE A 91 -1.28 19.87 30.59
C ILE A 91 -0.97 21.10 31.45
N GLU A 92 -1.54 21.19 32.66
CA GLU A 92 -1.28 22.28 33.59
C GLU A 92 0.21 22.39 33.93
N LYS A 93 0.85 21.26 34.26
CA LYS A 93 2.29 21.21 34.56
C LYS A 93 3.18 21.61 33.38
N ALA A 94 2.78 21.32 32.16
CA ALA A 94 3.55 21.67 30.97
C ALA A 94 3.47 23.18 30.63
N ILE A 95 2.38 23.85 31.01
CA ILE A 95 2.16 25.28 30.77
C ILE A 95 2.79 26.14 31.88
N GLU A 96 2.94 25.62 33.10
CA GLU A 96 3.63 26.30 34.21
C GLU A 96 5.16 26.45 34.03
N GLY A 97 5.74 25.93 32.95
CA GLY A 97 7.18 25.98 32.63
C GLY A 97 7.63 27.28 31.96
#